data_AF-A0A1E4DKH1-F1
#
_entry.id   AF-A0A1E4DKH1-F1
#
_cell.length_a   1.000
_cell.length_b   1.000
_cell.length_c   1.000
_cell.angle_alpha   90.00
_cell.angle_beta   90.00
_cell.angle_gamma   90.00
#
_symmetry.space_group_name_H-M   'P 1'
#
loop_
_entity.id
_entity.type
_entity.pdbx_description
1 polymer ?
#
loop_
_entity_poly.entity_id
_entity_poly.type
_entity_poly.pdbx_seq_one_letter_code
_entity_poly.pdbx_strand_id
1 'polypeptide(L)'
;MVIGACRPLVRTFGVGALLWAFLCVPDTQANHRDPQPHADTAGPSVLGKGREIPGAPFHVYLGTGAVAGVSGLDAVDLDAAVQTVIDTFTIMLQHRADYPRFEESLAKQALKQVVIEPVVINDEGKAFPFLVARTKEPGRVILLISASSLKDTGYLNHPDALMPVLAREFQWVVSKADTTPKAKPVAVERNLQKAPILTDEEIAGLSVEERARLLQQLFDTYLRTVDDQKSLDGQSWYEVGNSMPISPTHADSTTKLYDIRIREALQKIVRDPAFLEQTPKAVRSLLNGKVWNVAYVKIDQRDWATRTRVLSEEKAVVVGKRERRIQPAAILVNVHRPAAADDPFYRETQGLPMGALSADQLAHVIALEIHHNIQEKSLSGHTAQDALTAPR
;
A
#
# COMPACT_ATOMS: atom_id res chain seq x y z
N MET A 1 -7.99 25.19 -74.59
CA MET A 1 -7.08 26.10 -73.87
C MET A 1 -6.89 25.51 -72.48
N VAL A 2 -5.91 24.67 -72.13
CA VAL A 2 -4.48 24.50 -72.48
C VAL A 2 -3.65 25.77 -72.33
N ILE A 3 -2.87 25.80 -71.25
CA ILE A 3 -1.43 26.13 -71.05
C ILE A 3 -1.21 25.82 -69.55
N GLY A 4 -0.36 24.89 -69.09
CA GLY A 4 1.08 24.73 -69.38
C GLY A 4 1.84 25.30 -68.17
N ALA A 5 2.05 24.54 -67.09
CA ALA A 5 3.19 23.65 -66.83
C ALA A 5 4.57 24.35 -66.84
N CYS A 6 5.22 24.39 -65.67
CA CYS A 6 6.68 24.34 -65.55
C CYS A 6 7.06 23.54 -64.28
N ARG A 7 7.66 22.36 -64.51
CA ARG A 7 8.48 21.58 -63.55
C ARG A 7 9.92 22.15 -63.54
N PRO A 8 10.80 21.67 -62.65
CA PRO A 8 11.67 20.52 -62.99
C PRO A 8 11.63 19.44 -61.89
N LEU A 9 11.54 18.12 -62.13
CA LEU A 9 12.29 17.20 -63.02
C LEU A 9 13.72 16.95 -62.49
N VAL A 10 13.91 15.98 -61.59
CA VAL A 10 14.19 14.53 -61.81
C VAL A 10 15.69 14.21 -61.74
N ARG A 11 16.06 13.27 -60.87
CA ARG A 11 16.76 12.05 -61.30
C ARG A 11 16.56 10.90 -60.30
N THR A 12 15.96 9.85 -60.86
CA THR A 12 15.80 8.48 -60.38
C THR A 12 17.11 7.67 -60.48
N PHE A 13 17.26 6.66 -59.62
CA PHE A 13 17.85 5.31 -59.77
C PHE A 13 18.27 4.89 -58.35
N GLY A 14 18.02 3.70 -57.80
CA GLY A 14 17.46 2.45 -58.25
C GLY A 14 17.77 1.41 -57.16
N VAL A 15 16.77 0.63 -56.79
CA VAL A 15 16.74 -0.68 -56.12
C VAL A 15 18.07 -1.28 -55.61
N GLY A 16 18.10 -1.67 -54.33
CA GLY A 16 19.01 -2.71 -53.85
C GLY A 16 19.12 -2.86 -52.33
N ALA A 17 18.61 -3.99 -51.82
CA ALA A 17 18.96 -4.65 -50.55
C ALA A 17 18.65 -3.92 -49.22
N LEU A 18 17.64 -4.38 -48.47
CA LEU A 18 17.72 -5.47 -47.46
C LEU A 18 18.48 -5.07 -46.18
N LEU A 19 17.73 -5.18 -45.08
CA LEU A 19 18.20 -5.60 -43.75
C LEU A 19 19.51 -4.99 -43.25
N TRP A 20 19.43 -3.97 -42.38
CA TRP A 20 20.30 -3.82 -41.19
C TRP A 20 20.08 -2.46 -40.48
N ALA A 21 18.94 -2.28 -39.79
CA ALA A 21 18.75 -1.10 -38.92
C ALA A 21 17.81 -1.32 -37.73
N PHE A 22 17.68 -2.56 -37.23
CA PHE A 22 16.96 -2.86 -35.98
C PHE A 22 17.81 -3.61 -34.95
N LEU A 23 19.14 -3.53 -35.04
CA LEU A 23 20.06 -4.13 -34.07
C LEU A 23 21.02 -3.07 -33.54
N CYS A 24 20.51 -2.22 -32.65
CA CYS A 24 21.28 -1.46 -31.64
C CYS A 24 20.29 -0.84 -30.65
N VAL A 25 19.49 -1.68 -30.00
CA VAL A 25 19.03 -1.36 -28.64
C VAL A 25 20.12 -1.91 -27.73
N PRO A 26 20.71 -1.11 -26.82
CA PRO A 26 21.66 -1.66 -25.88
C PRO A 26 20.97 -2.75 -25.06
N ASP A 27 21.56 -3.95 -25.06
CA ASP A 27 21.22 -5.02 -24.14
C ASP A 27 21.34 -4.47 -22.71
N THR A 28 20.21 -4.10 -22.10
CA THR A 28 20.11 -4.14 -20.63
C THR A 28 20.11 -5.61 -20.25
N GLN A 29 21.30 -6.21 -20.23
CA GLN A 29 21.56 -7.40 -19.44
C GLN A 29 21.20 -7.04 -18.00
N ALA A 30 20.00 -7.44 -17.59
CA ALA A 30 19.74 -7.68 -16.19
C ALA A 30 20.81 -8.67 -15.74
N ASN A 31 21.77 -8.19 -14.95
CA ASN A 31 22.72 -9.01 -14.22
C ASN A 31 21.91 -9.87 -13.24
N HIS A 32 21.31 -10.95 -13.73
CA HIS A 32 20.82 -12.03 -12.90
C HIS A 32 22.04 -12.82 -12.44
N ARG A 33 22.63 -12.37 -11.34
CA ARG A 33 23.40 -13.28 -10.49
C ARG A 33 22.41 -14.28 -9.91
N ASP A 34 22.72 -15.56 -10.07
CA ASP A 34 22.06 -16.63 -9.33
C ASP A 34 21.95 -16.26 -7.84
N PRO A 35 20.82 -16.56 -7.17
CA PRO A 35 20.70 -16.31 -5.75
C PRO A 35 21.71 -17.18 -5.00
N GLN A 36 22.79 -16.56 -4.54
CA GLN A 36 23.62 -17.16 -3.50
C GLN A 36 22.76 -17.35 -2.25
N PRO A 37 22.89 -18.48 -1.52
CA PRO A 37 22.24 -18.65 -0.24
C PRO A 37 22.70 -17.53 0.70
N HIS A 38 21.75 -16.66 1.08
CA HIS A 38 22.06 -15.47 1.86
C HIS A 38 22.52 -15.85 3.27
N ALA A 39 23.72 -15.38 3.62
CA ALA A 39 24.24 -15.36 4.98
C ALA A 39 23.41 -14.40 5.85
N ASP A 40 23.29 -14.75 7.12
CA ASP A 40 22.49 -14.08 8.16
C ASP A 40 22.66 -12.54 8.17
N THR A 41 21.64 -11.79 7.74
CA THR A 41 21.67 -10.32 7.80
C THR A 41 21.64 -9.84 9.26
N ALA A 42 22.73 -9.21 9.70
CA ALA A 42 22.81 -8.44 10.93
C ALA A 42 22.01 -7.13 10.79
N GLY A 43 21.51 -6.55 11.90
CA GLY A 43 20.80 -5.27 11.87
C GLY A 43 21.64 -4.11 11.30
N PRO A 44 21.03 -2.95 10.99
CA PRO A 44 21.75 -1.81 10.43
C PRO A 44 22.91 -1.39 11.35
N SER A 45 24.07 -1.14 10.76
CA SER A 45 25.27 -0.68 11.46
C SER A 45 25.05 0.75 11.97
N VAL A 46 25.15 0.93 13.30
CA VAL A 46 24.92 2.21 13.98
C VAL A 46 26.22 2.79 14.54
N LEU A 47 26.35 4.12 14.56
CA LEU A 47 27.46 4.85 15.19
C LEU A 47 27.17 5.19 16.65
N GLY A 48 28.16 4.97 17.51
CA GLY A 48 28.23 5.55 18.86
C GLY A 48 27.26 4.98 19.90
N LYS A 49 27.16 5.66 21.04
CA LYS A 49 26.12 5.41 22.05
C LYS A 49 24.86 6.14 21.58
N GLY A 50 23.76 5.41 21.38
CA GLY A 50 22.48 5.99 20.96
C GLY A 50 22.05 7.13 21.89
N ARG A 51 21.39 8.14 21.33
CA ARG A 51 20.89 9.29 22.08
C ARG A 51 19.58 8.92 22.78
N GLU A 52 19.54 9.17 24.08
CA GLU A 52 18.37 8.93 24.92
C GLU A 52 17.32 10.02 24.72
N ILE A 53 16.05 9.63 24.79
CA ILE A 53 14.92 10.56 24.90
C ILE A 53 14.27 10.28 26.26
N PRO A 54 14.19 11.26 27.18
CA PRO A 54 13.56 11.07 28.48
C PRO A 54 12.13 10.52 28.35
N GLY A 55 11.88 9.35 28.97
CA GLY A 55 10.58 8.69 28.95
C GLY A 55 10.32 7.77 27.74
N ALA A 56 11.25 7.68 26.78
CA ALA A 56 11.17 6.71 25.68
C ALA A 56 11.86 5.37 26.05
N PRO A 57 11.28 4.21 25.71
CA PRO A 57 11.90 2.90 25.91
C PRO A 57 12.89 2.52 24.77
N PHE A 58 13.32 3.48 23.97
CA PHE A 58 14.19 3.30 22.79
C PHE A 58 15.17 4.46 22.65
N HIS A 59 16.22 4.25 21.85
CA HIS A 59 17.25 5.26 21.57
C HIS A 59 17.27 5.63 20.08
N VAL A 60 17.78 6.83 19.79
CA VAL A 60 18.00 7.32 18.43
C VAL A 60 19.47 7.19 18.08
N TYR A 61 19.76 6.57 16.94
CA TYR A 61 21.11 6.36 16.44
C TYR A 61 21.32 7.06 15.11
N LEU A 62 22.56 7.44 14.82
CA LEU A 62 22.99 7.80 13.47
C LEU A 62 23.57 6.54 12.81
N GLY A 63 23.07 6.19 11.63
CA GLY A 63 23.53 5.04 10.86
C GLY A 63 24.82 5.31 10.09
N THR A 64 25.56 4.25 9.75
CA THR A 64 26.75 4.31 8.89
C THR A 64 26.44 4.00 7.42
N GLY A 65 25.18 4.09 6.98
CA GLY A 65 24.73 3.70 5.65
C GLY A 65 25.52 4.33 4.51
N ALA A 66 25.40 3.73 3.32
CA ALA A 66 26.23 3.99 2.12
C ALA A 66 26.55 5.48 1.93
N VAL A 67 27.82 5.78 2.23
CA VAL A 67 28.62 6.99 2.00
C VAL A 67 27.86 8.22 1.51
N ALA A 68 27.86 9.23 2.38
CA ALA A 68 27.48 10.64 2.23
C ALA A 68 27.95 11.40 0.96
N GLY A 69 28.54 10.73 -0.03
CA GLY A 69 29.03 11.34 -1.27
C GLY A 69 27.94 11.67 -2.31
N VAL A 70 26.74 11.09 -2.18
CA VAL A 70 25.62 11.30 -3.14
C VAL A 70 24.43 12.03 -2.51
N SER A 71 24.38 12.15 -1.17
CA SER A 71 23.23 12.69 -0.45
C SER A 71 23.22 14.22 -0.29
N GLY A 72 24.34 14.92 -0.57
CA GLY A 72 24.42 16.37 -0.38
C GLY A 72 24.24 16.83 1.08
N LEU A 73 24.51 15.93 2.03
CA LEU A 73 24.40 16.16 3.46
C LEU A 73 25.78 16.36 4.06
N ASP A 74 25.93 17.40 4.87
CA ASP A 74 27.10 17.58 5.72
C ASP A 74 26.85 17.06 7.15
N ALA A 75 27.86 17.17 8.01
CA ALA A 75 27.75 16.73 9.40
C ALA A 75 26.74 17.55 10.22
N VAL A 76 26.52 18.82 9.85
CA VAL A 76 25.55 19.71 10.50
C VAL A 76 24.14 19.29 10.13
N ASP A 77 23.89 18.94 8.87
CA ASP A 77 22.60 18.41 8.42
C ASP A 77 22.24 17.10 9.14
N LEU A 78 23.22 16.19 9.30
CA LEU A 78 23.00 14.92 9.99
C LEU A 78 22.71 15.12 11.49
N ASP A 79 23.43 16.03 12.14
CA ASP A 79 23.17 16.35 13.55
C ASP A 79 21.81 17.05 13.73
N ALA A 80 21.47 17.97 12.84
CA ALA A 80 20.16 18.63 12.79
C ALA A 80 19.04 17.61 12.57
N ALA A 81 19.23 16.61 11.71
CA ALA A 81 18.25 15.54 11.49
C ALA A 81 18.02 14.72 12.76
N VAL A 82 19.09 14.32 13.45
CA VAL A 82 19.02 13.59 14.71
C VAL A 82 18.31 14.43 15.78
N GLN A 83 18.68 15.70 15.94
CA GLN A 83 18.08 16.59 16.93
C GLN A 83 16.61 16.86 16.64
N THR A 84 16.25 17.12 15.37
CA THR A 84 14.85 17.30 14.95
C THR A 84 14.00 16.10 15.33
N VAL A 85 14.47 14.88 15.07
CA VAL A 85 13.73 13.65 15.42
C VAL A 85 13.60 13.48 16.94
N ILE A 86 14.65 13.78 17.70
CA ILE A 86 14.62 13.76 19.17
C ILE A 86 13.59 14.76 19.70
N ASP A 87 13.60 15.98 19.18
CA ASP A 87 12.67 17.04 19.61
C ASP A 87 11.23 16.67 19.25
N THR A 88 10.99 16.16 18.03
CA THR A 88 9.68 15.66 17.62
C THR A 88 9.19 14.55 18.56
N PHE A 89 10.01 13.56 18.89
CA PHE A 89 9.61 12.50 19.82
C PHE A 89 9.37 13.02 21.24
N THR A 90 10.14 14.02 21.67
CA THR A 90 9.96 14.65 22.98
C THR A 90 8.59 15.32 23.07
N ILE A 91 8.17 16.05 22.03
CA ILE A 91 6.84 16.66 21.95
C ILE A 91 5.75 15.58 21.91
N MET A 92 5.92 14.54 21.08
CA MET A 92 4.96 13.43 21.00
C MET A 92 4.79 12.68 22.32
N LEU A 93 5.85 12.57 23.15
CA LEU A 93 5.78 11.96 24.48
C LEU A 93 4.99 12.84 25.47
N GLN A 94 5.17 14.16 25.40
CA GLN A 94 4.42 15.11 26.22
C GLN A 94 2.92 15.09 25.88
N HIS A 95 2.60 14.88 24.60
CA HIS A 95 1.24 14.86 24.04
C HIS A 95 0.78 13.45 23.64
N ARG A 96 1.24 12.41 24.33
CA ARG A 96 1.05 11.01 23.88
C ARG A 96 -0.40 10.59 23.66
N ALA A 97 -1.33 11.15 24.42
CA ALA A 97 -2.77 10.86 24.30
C ALA A 97 -3.35 11.34 22.95
N ASP A 98 -2.73 12.34 22.32
CA ASP A 98 -3.11 12.85 21.01
C ASP A 98 -2.61 11.92 19.87
N TYR A 99 -1.75 10.95 20.18
CA TYR A 99 -1.14 10.01 19.22
C TYR A 99 -1.37 8.54 19.63
N PRO A 100 -2.59 7.99 19.47
CA PRO A 100 -2.94 6.65 19.97
C PRO A 100 -2.02 5.52 19.49
N ARG A 101 -1.55 5.58 18.23
CA ARG A 101 -0.61 4.58 17.68
C ARG A 101 0.78 4.69 18.26
N PHE A 102 1.23 5.91 18.54
CA PHE A 102 2.49 6.15 19.23
C PHE A 102 2.40 5.62 20.66
N GLU A 103 1.33 5.95 21.39
CA GLU A 103 1.07 5.43 22.74
C GLU A 103 0.99 3.90 22.77
N GLU A 104 0.26 3.27 21.85
CA GLU A 104 0.21 1.81 21.73
C GLU A 104 1.60 1.21 21.50
N SER A 105 2.43 1.85 20.67
CA SER A 105 3.80 1.38 20.43
C SER A 105 4.67 1.46 21.69
N LEU A 106 4.48 2.47 22.53
CA LEU A 106 5.18 2.62 23.81
C LEU A 106 4.73 1.54 24.79
N ALA A 107 3.41 1.33 24.91
CA ALA A 107 2.82 0.32 25.78
C ALA A 107 3.29 -1.10 25.42
N LYS A 108 3.40 -1.40 24.11
CA LYS A 108 3.92 -2.68 23.59
C LYS A 108 5.45 -2.75 23.53
N GLN A 109 6.15 -1.66 23.84
CA GLN A 109 7.60 -1.51 23.60
C GLN A 109 8.01 -1.91 22.18
N ALA A 110 7.20 -1.55 21.19
CA ALA A 110 7.33 -2.03 19.81
C ALA A 110 8.64 -1.55 19.14
N LEU A 111 9.07 -0.32 19.40
CA LEU A 111 10.34 0.18 18.88
C LEU A 111 11.52 -0.39 19.67
N LYS A 112 12.47 -1.00 18.96
CA LYS A 112 13.79 -1.31 19.50
C LYS A 112 14.68 -0.07 19.49
N GLN A 113 14.73 0.60 18.34
CA GLN A 113 15.56 1.78 18.12
C GLN A 113 15.05 2.55 16.90
N VAL A 114 15.44 3.82 16.82
CA VAL A 114 15.29 4.67 15.64
C VAL A 114 16.68 4.90 15.06
N VAL A 115 16.85 4.75 13.74
CA VAL A 115 18.12 4.99 13.07
C VAL A 115 17.93 6.05 11.99
N ILE A 116 18.69 7.14 12.10
CA ILE A 116 18.77 8.18 11.09
C ILE A 116 19.87 7.77 10.10
N GLU A 117 19.49 7.45 8.88
CA GLU A 117 20.43 7.14 7.81
C GLU A 117 20.58 8.36 6.89
N PRO A 118 21.76 8.58 6.28
CA PRO A 118 21.90 9.63 5.26
C PRO A 118 20.84 9.51 4.15
N VAL A 119 20.61 8.27 3.69
CA VAL A 119 19.51 7.89 2.81
C VAL A 119 19.01 6.53 3.26
N VAL A 120 17.69 6.34 3.35
CA VAL A 120 17.09 5.03 3.58
C VAL A 120 16.74 4.42 2.24
N ILE A 121 17.36 3.30 1.90
CA ILE A 121 17.14 2.57 0.64
C ILE A 121 16.67 1.16 1.00
N ASN A 122 15.67 0.63 0.29
CA ASN A 122 15.33 -0.79 0.40
C ASN A 122 16.32 -1.67 -0.36
N ASP A 123 16.20 -2.99 -0.21
CA ASP A 123 17.06 -3.96 -0.89
C ASP A 123 16.93 -3.94 -2.43
N GLU A 124 15.92 -3.24 -2.97
CA GLU A 124 15.72 -3.03 -4.42
C GLU A 124 16.38 -1.74 -4.94
N GLY A 125 17.09 -0.99 -4.09
CA GLY A 125 17.75 0.25 -4.48
C GLY A 125 16.85 1.49 -4.49
N LYS A 126 15.62 1.40 -3.96
CA LYS A 126 14.67 2.52 -3.91
C LYS A 126 14.76 3.29 -2.60
N ALA A 127 14.82 4.62 -2.69
CA ALA A 127 14.89 5.52 -1.53
C ALA A 127 13.51 5.79 -0.89
N PHE A 128 13.48 5.91 0.44
CA PHE A 128 12.28 6.17 1.23
C PHE A 128 12.53 7.23 2.31
N PRO A 129 11.50 8.04 2.66
CA PRO A 129 11.59 8.97 3.78
C PRO A 129 11.63 8.25 5.13
N PHE A 130 10.80 7.21 5.28
CA PHE A 130 10.67 6.39 6.48
C PHE A 130 10.56 4.92 6.09
N LEU A 131 11.16 4.04 6.89
CA LEU A 131 11.02 2.59 6.70
C LEU A 131 11.01 1.86 8.04
N VAL A 132 9.97 1.06 8.28
CA VAL A 132 9.91 0.17 9.45
C VAL A 132 10.40 -1.22 9.08
N ALA A 133 11.47 -1.68 9.72
CA ALA A 133 12.06 -3.00 9.54
C ALA A 133 11.79 -3.89 10.76
N ARG A 134 11.45 -5.17 10.54
CA ARG A 134 11.33 -6.15 11.64
C ARG A 134 12.71 -6.52 12.14
N THR A 135 12.82 -6.83 13.43
CA THR A 135 14.03 -7.39 14.00
C THR A 135 13.90 -8.91 14.19
N LYS A 136 15.01 -9.55 14.56
CA LYS A 136 14.99 -10.96 14.99
C LYS A 136 14.21 -11.17 16.30
N GLU A 137 14.02 -10.11 17.09
CA GLU A 137 13.20 -10.14 18.31
C GLU A 137 11.72 -9.98 17.92
N PRO A 138 10.88 -10.99 18.17
CA PRO A 138 9.44 -10.88 17.96
C PRO A 138 8.87 -9.70 18.74
N GLY A 139 7.96 -8.94 18.14
CA GLY A 139 7.39 -7.76 18.82
C GLY A 139 8.21 -6.48 18.65
N ARG A 140 9.45 -6.57 18.13
CA ARG A 140 10.37 -5.43 18.07
C ARG A 140 10.72 -5.05 16.64
N VAL A 141 10.66 -3.75 16.35
CA VAL A 141 10.95 -3.17 15.03
C VAL A 141 11.94 -2.01 15.13
N ILE A 142 12.60 -1.72 14.02
CA ILE A 142 13.49 -0.57 13.85
C ILE A 142 12.79 0.41 12.92
N LEU A 143 12.76 1.69 13.30
CA LEU A 143 12.33 2.77 12.42
C LEU A 143 13.57 3.42 11.81
N LEU A 144 13.68 3.37 10.48
CA LEU A 144 14.71 4.05 9.70
C LEU A 144 14.14 5.36 9.17
N ILE A 145 14.90 6.45 9.28
CA ILE A 145 14.52 7.78 8.82
C ILE A 145 15.62 8.35 7.92
N SER A 146 15.25 8.85 6.75
CA SER A 146 16.20 9.41 5.78
C SER A 146 16.47 10.89 6.07
N ALA A 147 17.70 11.21 6.45
CA ALA A 147 18.13 12.60 6.67
C ALA A 147 18.03 13.44 5.40
N SER A 148 18.35 12.87 4.22
CA SER A 148 18.24 13.60 2.95
C SER A 148 16.78 13.97 2.68
N SER A 149 15.87 13.05 2.95
CA SER A 149 14.44 13.33 2.80
C SER A 149 13.96 14.42 3.74
N LEU A 150 14.43 14.43 5.00
CA LEU A 150 14.07 15.50 5.95
C LEU A 150 14.57 16.87 5.47
N LYS A 151 15.74 16.92 4.85
CA LYS A 151 16.31 18.15 4.26
C LYS A 151 15.50 18.60 3.05
N ASP A 152 15.28 17.71 2.09
CA ASP A 152 14.62 18.02 0.81
C ASP A 152 13.16 18.46 1.01
N THR A 153 12.47 17.94 2.02
CA THR A 153 11.09 18.33 2.34
C THR A 153 11.01 19.50 3.33
N GLY A 154 12.14 20.04 3.79
CA GLY A 154 12.19 21.18 4.70
C GLY A 154 11.75 20.88 6.15
N TYR A 155 11.91 19.64 6.61
CA TYR A 155 11.57 19.25 8.00
C TYR A 155 12.71 19.49 8.99
N LEU A 156 13.96 19.64 8.55
CA LEU A 156 15.09 19.91 9.45
C LEU A 156 14.84 21.15 10.31
N ASN A 157 15.10 21.04 11.61
CA ASN A 157 14.86 22.06 12.63
C ASN A 157 13.39 22.48 12.80
N HIS A 158 12.45 21.73 12.23
CA HIS A 158 11.02 22.00 12.30
C HIS A 158 10.26 20.80 12.90
N PRO A 159 10.45 20.50 14.20
CA PRO A 159 9.86 19.31 14.82
C PRO A 159 8.33 19.31 14.78
N ASP A 160 7.69 20.48 14.85
CA ASP A 160 6.22 20.62 14.74
C ASP A 160 5.68 20.21 13.37
N ALA A 161 6.44 20.46 12.30
CA ALA A 161 6.06 20.09 10.94
C ALA A 161 6.30 18.60 10.66
N LEU A 162 7.35 18.02 11.26
CA LEU A 162 7.65 16.58 11.15
C LEU A 162 6.67 15.73 11.95
N MET A 163 6.20 16.21 13.10
CA MET A 163 5.36 15.48 14.05
C MET A 163 4.15 14.77 13.44
N PRO A 164 3.24 15.43 12.68
CA PRO A 164 2.09 14.74 12.09
C PRO A 164 2.49 13.70 11.05
N VAL A 165 3.64 13.87 10.38
CA VAL A 165 4.16 12.90 9.42
C VAL A 165 4.67 11.68 10.14
N LEU A 166 5.52 11.87 11.15
CA LEU A 166 6.12 10.81 11.94
C LEU A 166 5.07 10.01 12.72
N ALA A 167 4.04 10.68 13.25
CA ALA A 167 2.92 10.03 13.94
C ALA A 167 2.18 9.01 13.05
N ARG A 168 2.03 9.28 11.75
CA ARG A 168 1.40 8.35 10.80
C ARG A 168 2.22 7.07 10.63
N GLU A 169 3.54 7.15 10.73
CA GLU A 169 4.43 5.99 10.59
C GLU A 169 4.28 4.98 11.72
N PHE A 170 3.79 5.40 12.90
CA PHE A 170 3.56 4.49 14.03
C PHE A 170 2.50 3.43 13.77
N GLN A 171 1.63 3.66 12.80
CA GLN A 171 0.74 2.63 12.31
C GLN A 171 1.51 1.46 11.68
N TRP A 172 2.68 1.69 11.07
CA TRP A 172 3.56 0.62 10.58
C TRP A 172 4.36 -0.02 11.70
N VAL A 173 4.85 0.78 12.65
CA VAL A 173 5.55 0.29 13.84
C VAL A 173 4.73 -0.75 14.58
N VAL A 174 3.52 -0.38 15.01
CA VAL A 174 2.60 -1.28 15.72
C VAL A 174 2.23 -2.49 14.87
N SER A 175 1.94 -2.27 13.59
CA SER A 175 1.53 -3.33 12.68
C SER A 175 2.64 -4.36 12.41
N LYS A 176 3.90 -3.94 12.34
CA LYS A 176 5.02 -4.84 12.08
C LYS A 176 5.51 -5.52 13.36
N ALA A 177 5.36 -4.84 14.50
CA ALA A 177 5.56 -5.41 15.82
C ALA A 177 4.50 -6.45 16.19
N ASP A 178 3.29 -6.37 15.64
CA ASP A 178 2.28 -7.40 15.89
C ASP A 178 2.72 -8.78 15.35
N THR A 179 2.95 -9.70 16.28
CA THR A 179 3.35 -11.09 16.04
C THR A 179 2.23 -12.08 16.31
N THR A 180 1.02 -11.58 16.63
CA THR A 180 -0.15 -12.43 16.81
C THR A 180 -0.32 -13.32 15.57
N PRO A 181 -0.51 -14.64 15.73
CA PRO A 181 -0.69 -15.55 14.62
C PRO A 181 -1.79 -15.03 13.71
N LYS A 182 -1.44 -14.69 12.47
CA LYS A 182 -2.43 -14.27 11.48
C LYS A 182 -3.31 -15.47 11.18
N ALA A 183 -4.62 -15.31 11.32
CA ALA A 183 -5.57 -16.33 10.92
C ALA A 183 -5.27 -16.76 9.47
N LYS A 184 -5.06 -18.07 9.27
CA LYS A 184 -4.81 -18.61 7.94
C LYS A 184 -6.11 -18.45 7.13
N PRO A 185 -6.05 -17.78 5.96
CA PRO A 185 -7.24 -17.66 5.12
C PRO A 185 -7.68 -19.06 4.69
N VAL A 186 -8.97 -19.32 4.76
CA VAL A 186 -9.54 -20.55 4.19
C VAL A 186 -9.38 -20.47 2.67
N ALA A 187 -8.53 -21.32 2.10
CA ALA A 187 -8.36 -21.40 0.65
C ALA A 187 -9.61 -22.06 0.05
N VAL A 188 -10.54 -21.25 -0.44
CA VAL A 188 -11.65 -21.74 -1.28
C VAL A 188 -11.09 -21.96 -2.68
N GLU A 189 -11.16 -23.20 -3.17
CA GLU A 189 -10.74 -23.57 -4.52
C GLU A 189 -11.66 -22.88 -5.54
N ARG A 190 -11.08 -22.01 -6.39
CA ARG A 190 -11.82 -21.27 -7.43
C ARG A 190 -11.23 -21.49 -8.80
N ASN A 191 -12.06 -21.36 -9.83
CA ASN A 191 -11.65 -21.56 -11.21
C ASN A 191 -10.97 -20.31 -11.80
N LEU A 192 -9.72 -20.09 -11.38
CA LEU A 192 -8.91 -18.95 -11.82
C LEU A 192 -8.69 -18.92 -13.34
N GLN A 193 -8.62 -20.08 -13.99
CA GLN A 193 -8.47 -20.19 -15.45
C GLN A 193 -9.66 -19.59 -16.22
N LYS A 194 -10.86 -19.63 -15.62
CA LYS A 194 -12.08 -19.06 -16.21
C LYS A 194 -12.33 -17.60 -15.85
N ALA A 195 -11.47 -16.96 -15.06
CA ALA A 195 -11.63 -15.56 -14.68
C ALA A 195 -11.58 -14.63 -15.92
N PRO A 196 -12.60 -13.78 -16.16
CA PRO A 196 -12.65 -12.92 -17.34
C PRO A 196 -11.83 -11.64 -17.14
N ILE A 197 -10.51 -11.80 -17.05
CA ILE A 197 -9.58 -10.69 -16.86
C ILE A 197 -9.30 -9.96 -18.18
N LEU A 198 -9.55 -8.65 -18.19
CA LEU A 198 -9.33 -7.77 -19.36
C LEU A 198 -8.14 -6.83 -19.18
N THR A 199 -7.67 -6.25 -20.29
CA THR A 199 -6.69 -5.14 -20.27
C THR A 199 -7.39 -3.80 -20.02
N ASP A 200 -6.60 -2.79 -19.69
CA ASP A 200 -7.12 -1.45 -19.40
C ASP A 200 -7.77 -0.83 -20.66
N GLU A 201 -7.24 -1.10 -21.85
CA GLU A 201 -7.79 -0.65 -23.14
C GLU A 201 -9.13 -1.32 -23.44
N GLU A 202 -9.23 -2.64 -23.20
CA GLU A 202 -10.48 -3.38 -23.38
C GLU A 202 -11.56 -2.84 -22.43
N ILE A 203 -11.21 -2.58 -21.17
CA ILE A 203 -12.13 -2.05 -20.16
C ILE A 203 -12.64 -0.65 -20.53
N ALA A 204 -11.79 0.19 -21.12
CA ALA A 204 -12.17 1.55 -21.53
C ALA A 204 -13.26 1.56 -22.61
N GLY A 205 -13.33 0.52 -23.45
CA GLY A 205 -14.32 0.39 -24.53
C GLY A 205 -15.65 -0.23 -24.10
N LEU A 206 -15.81 -0.65 -22.85
CA LEU A 206 -17.00 -1.38 -22.41
C LEU A 206 -18.17 -0.47 -22.05
N SER A 207 -19.38 -0.94 -22.35
CA SER A 207 -20.61 -0.38 -21.83
C SER A 207 -20.76 -0.64 -20.32
N VAL A 208 -21.67 0.10 -19.69
CA VAL A 208 -22.03 -0.06 -18.26
C VAL A 208 -22.47 -1.50 -17.96
N GLU A 209 -23.28 -2.08 -18.84
CA GLU A 209 -23.85 -3.42 -18.72
C GLU A 209 -22.76 -4.49 -18.87
N GLU A 210 -21.82 -4.29 -19.79
CA GLU A 210 -20.69 -5.19 -19.99
C GLU A 210 -19.78 -5.21 -18.78
N ARG A 211 -19.45 -4.04 -18.20
CA ARG A 211 -18.68 -3.95 -16.95
C ARG A 211 -19.38 -4.65 -15.80
N ALA A 212 -20.69 -4.46 -15.67
CA ALA A 212 -21.49 -5.14 -14.64
C ALA A 212 -21.50 -6.66 -14.81
N ARG A 213 -21.63 -7.15 -16.04
CA ARG A 213 -21.61 -8.58 -16.35
C ARG A 213 -20.24 -9.21 -16.06
N LEU A 214 -19.16 -8.52 -16.37
CA LEU A 214 -17.80 -8.97 -16.05
C LEU A 214 -17.57 -9.04 -14.54
N LEU A 215 -17.98 -8.02 -13.78
CA LEU A 215 -17.88 -8.04 -12.33
C LEU A 215 -18.63 -9.24 -11.74
N GLN A 216 -19.82 -9.55 -12.25
CA GLN A 216 -20.59 -10.70 -11.80
C GLN A 216 -19.84 -12.02 -12.02
N GLN A 217 -19.24 -12.20 -13.19
CA GLN A 217 -18.42 -13.38 -13.47
C GLN A 217 -17.16 -13.44 -12.59
N LEU A 218 -16.58 -12.29 -12.24
CA LEU A 218 -15.45 -12.23 -11.31
C LEU A 218 -15.85 -12.67 -9.90
N PHE A 219 -17.05 -12.33 -9.42
CA PHE A 219 -17.52 -12.83 -8.11
C PHE A 219 -17.55 -14.34 -8.02
N ASP A 220 -17.80 -15.03 -9.14
CA ASP A 220 -17.90 -16.50 -9.18
C ASP A 220 -16.53 -17.16 -9.34
N THR A 221 -15.58 -16.49 -10.01
CA THR A 221 -14.32 -17.11 -10.46
C THR A 221 -13.07 -16.60 -9.76
N TYR A 222 -13.07 -15.36 -9.26
CA TYR A 222 -11.86 -14.67 -8.86
C TYR A 222 -12.03 -13.81 -7.60
N LEU A 223 -12.89 -12.79 -7.67
CA LEU A 223 -13.06 -11.76 -6.65
C LEU A 223 -13.79 -12.29 -5.43
N ARG A 224 -13.14 -12.18 -4.28
CA ARG A 224 -13.68 -12.55 -2.97
C ARG A 224 -14.21 -11.31 -2.26
N THR A 225 -15.28 -11.52 -1.50
CA THR A 225 -16.00 -10.44 -0.81
C THR A 225 -16.26 -10.75 0.67
N VAL A 226 -15.76 -11.89 1.13
CA VAL A 226 -15.98 -12.41 2.48
C VAL A 226 -14.71 -12.34 3.31
N ASP A 227 -14.90 -12.27 4.61
CA ASP A 227 -13.83 -12.35 5.58
C ASP A 227 -13.27 -13.77 5.68
N ASP A 228 -12.16 -14.03 4.97
CA ASP A 228 -11.47 -15.32 5.03
C ASP A 228 -10.96 -15.70 6.43
N GLN A 229 -10.86 -14.72 7.34
CA GLN A 229 -10.34 -14.91 8.69
C GLN A 229 -11.44 -15.16 9.71
N LYS A 230 -12.72 -15.05 9.31
CA LYS A 230 -13.89 -15.19 10.20
C LYS A 230 -13.81 -14.27 11.43
N SER A 231 -13.13 -13.13 11.30
CA SER A 231 -13.03 -12.10 12.33
C SER A 231 -14.39 -11.46 12.66
N LEU A 232 -15.36 -11.56 11.74
CA LEU A 232 -16.73 -11.08 11.92
C LEU A 232 -17.68 -12.10 12.55
N ASP A 233 -17.27 -13.35 12.75
CA ASP A 233 -18.13 -14.37 13.35
C ASP A 233 -18.51 -13.96 14.78
N GLY A 234 -19.81 -13.86 15.03
CA GLY A 234 -20.37 -13.40 16.31
C GLY A 234 -20.10 -11.93 16.66
N GLN A 235 -19.56 -11.12 15.73
CA GLN A 235 -19.36 -9.69 15.97
C GLN A 235 -20.65 -8.90 15.77
N SER A 236 -20.77 -7.79 16.49
CA SER A 236 -21.84 -6.81 16.29
C SER A 236 -21.72 -6.12 14.93
N TRP A 237 -22.86 -5.71 14.38
CA TRP A 237 -22.97 -5.00 13.10
C TRP A 237 -23.54 -3.60 13.32
N TYR A 238 -23.50 -2.76 12.28
CA TYR A 238 -24.04 -1.40 12.32
C TYR A 238 -25.14 -1.17 11.30
N GLU A 239 -26.19 -0.50 11.72
CA GLU A 239 -27.19 0.06 10.82
C GLU A 239 -26.61 1.25 10.04
N VAL A 240 -27.12 1.47 8.81
CA VAL A 240 -26.65 2.57 7.97
C VAL A 240 -26.94 3.91 8.66
N GLY A 241 -25.91 4.76 8.76
CA GLY A 241 -26.00 6.06 9.42
C GLY A 241 -25.96 6.01 10.95
N ASN A 242 -25.85 4.83 11.57
CA ASN A 242 -25.88 4.68 13.02
C ASN A 242 -24.54 4.20 13.58
N SER A 243 -24.01 4.91 14.58
CA SER A 243 -22.77 4.58 15.27
C SER A 243 -22.94 3.55 16.39
N MET A 244 -24.16 3.17 16.74
CA MET A 244 -24.43 2.15 17.76
C MET A 244 -24.40 0.74 17.17
N PRO A 245 -23.54 -0.17 17.70
CA PRO A 245 -23.48 -1.54 17.23
C PRO A 245 -24.65 -2.38 17.74
N ILE A 246 -25.20 -3.22 16.86
CA ILE A 246 -26.31 -4.14 17.13
C ILE A 246 -25.74 -5.56 17.25
N SER A 247 -26.15 -6.29 18.28
CA SER A 247 -25.71 -7.67 18.48
C SER A 247 -26.27 -8.58 17.37
N PRO A 248 -25.48 -9.56 16.88
CA PRO A 248 -25.94 -10.45 15.83
C PRO A 248 -26.97 -11.46 16.36
N THR A 249 -27.94 -11.83 15.53
CA THR A 249 -28.92 -12.88 15.85
C THR A 249 -28.38 -14.29 15.60
N HIS A 250 -27.48 -14.46 14.62
CA HIS A 250 -26.73 -15.69 14.36
C HIS A 250 -25.25 -15.39 14.12
N ALA A 251 -24.39 -16.40 14.32
CA ALA A 251 -22.94 -16.25 14.23
C ALA A 251 -22.46 -15.70 12.87
N ASP A 252 -23.15 -16.02 11.77
CA ASP A 252 -22.76 -15.62 10.41
C ASP A 252 -23.54 -14.43 9.83
N SER A 253 -24.49 -13.86 10.59
CA SER A 253 -25.36 -12.78 10.13
C SER A 253 -24.57 -11.53 9.72
N THR A 254 -23.57 -11.17 10.53
CA THR A 254 -22.71 -10.01 10.29
C THR A 254 -21.88 -10.18 9.02
N THR A 255 -21.29 -11.37 8.83
CA THR A 255 -20.51 -11.70 7.62
C THR A 255 -21.36 -11.60 6.36
N LYS A 256 -22.58 -12.16 6.37
CA LYS A 256 -23.49 -12.10 5.21
C LYS A 256 -23.97 -10.68 4.90
N LEU A 257 -24.35 -9.93 5.92
CA LEU A 257 -24.77 -8.54 5.77
C LEU A 257 -23.70 -7.72 5.05
N TYR A 258 -22.45 -7.85 5.49
CA TYR A 258 -21.36 -7.07 4.96
C TYR A 258 -20.86 -7.56 3.59
N ASP A 259 -20.95 -8.86 3.28
CA ASP A 259 -20.74 -9.38 1.92
C ASP A 259 -21.71 -8.71 0.92
N ILE A 260 -23.00 -8.64 1.28
CA ILE A 260 -24.02 -7.99 0.44
C ILE A 260 -23.67 -6.52 0.20
N ARG A 261 -23.38 -5.76 1.26
CA ARG A 261 -23.03 -4.32 1.14
C ARG A 261 -21.79 -4.09 0.28
N ILE A 262 -20.77 -4.95 0.40
CA ILE A 262 -19.56 -4.86 -0.43
C ILE A 262 -19.91 -5.11 -1.90
N ARG A 263 -20.68 -6.16 -2.20
CA ARG A 263 -21.08 -6.46 -3.58
C ARG A 263 -21.88 -5.32 -4.20
N GLU A 264 -22.79 -4.70 -3.43
CA GLU A 264 -23.52 -3.51 -3.86
C GLU A 264 -22.59 -2.33 -4.17
N ALA A 265 -21.63 -2.05 -3.28
CA ALA A 265 -20.65 -0.99 -3.47
C ALA A 265 -19.77 -1.23 -4.71
N LEU A 266 -19.30 -2.46 -4.91
CA LEU A 266 -18.51 -2.83 -6.09
C LEU A 266 -19.33 -2.73 -7.38
N GLN A 267 -20.60 -3.13 -7.36
CA GLN A 267 -21.51 -2.95 -8.48
C GLN A 267 -21.70 -1.47 -8.81
N LYS A 268 -21.81 -0.59 -7.81
CA LYS A 268 -21.88 0.86 -8.02
C LYS A 268 -20.63 1.39 -8.71
N ILE A 269 -19.43 1.03 -8.24
CA ILE A 269 -18.16 1.46 -8.83
C ILE A 269 -18.10 1.12 -10.33
N VAL A 270 -18.52 -0.09 -10.74
CA VAL A 270 -18.42 -0.50 -12.16
C VAL A 270 -19.60 -0.03 -13.01
N ARG A 271 -20.77 0.25 -12.40
CA ARG A 271 -21.97 0.66 -13.14
C ARG A 271 -22.04 2.16 -13.36
N ASP A 272 -21.68 2.95 -12.37
CA ASP A 272 -21.79 4.40 -12.45
C ASP A 272 -20.67 4.98 -13.34
N PRO A 273 -21.02 5.66 -14.46
CA PRO A 273 -20.04 6.30 -15.34
C PRO A 273 -19.13 7.30 -14.62
N ALA A 274 -19.60 7.98 -13.57
CA ALA A 274 -18.81 8.97 -12.85
C ALA A 274 -17.55 8.36 -12.22
N PHE A 275 -17.60 7.09 -11.79
CA PHE A 275 -16.41 6.40 -11.29
C PHE A 275 -15.38 6.14 -12.38
N LEU A 276 -15.81 5.88 -13.62
CA LEU A 276 -14.87 5.74 -14.74
C LEU A 276 -14.23 7.09 -15.07
N GLU A 277 -14.95 8.19 -14.97
CA GLU A 277 -14.44 9.53 -15.27
C GLU A 277 -13.51 10.07 -14.16
N GLN A 278 -13.93 9.96 -12.90
CA GLN A 278 -13.27 10.59 -11.76
C GLN A 278 -12.26 9.66 -11.08
N THR A 279 -12.55 8.36 -11.00
CA THR A 279 -11.65 7.35 -10.39
C THR A 279 -11.39 6.17 -11.33
N PRO A 280 -10.94 6.38 -12.59
CA PRO A 280 -10.83 5.34 -13.62
C PRO A 280 -9.98 4.13 -13.19
N LYS A 281 -9.02 4.34 -12.29
CA LYS A 281 -8.16 3.29 -11.76
C LYS A 281 -8.93 2.28 -10.91
N ALA A 282 -9.98 2.71 -10.21
CA ALA A 282 -10.82 1.84 -9.39
C ALA A 282 -11.52 0.80 -10.27
N VAL A 283 -12.22 1.28 -11.30
CA VAL A 283 -12.90 0.43 -12.28
C VAL A 283 -11.92 -0.52 -12.97
N ARG A 284 -10.80 0.01 -13.48
CA ARG A 284 -9.78 -0.80 -14.17
C ARG A 284 -9.18 -1.88 -13.27
N SER A 285 -8.78 -1.54 -12.04
CA SER A 285 -8.13 -2.48 -11.12
C SER A 285 -9.04 -3.61 -10.64
N LEU A 286 -10.35 -3.35 -10.54
CA LEU A 286 -11.35 -4.38 -10.27
C LEU A 286 -11.48 -5.35 -11.44
N LEU A 287 -11.63 -4.82 -12.66
CA LEU A 287 -11.94 -5.64 -13.85
C LEU A 287 -10.71 -6.30 -14.50
N ASN A 288 -9.51 -5.76 -14.29
CA ASN A 288 -8.26 -6.35 -14.77
C ASN A 288 -7.61 -7.33 -13.77
N GLY A 289 -8.29 -7.63 -12.66
CA GLY A 289 -7.85 -8.62 -11.69
C GLY A 289 -6.76 -8.16 -10.72
N LYS A 290 -6.40 -6.87 -10.67
CA LYS A 290 -5.47 -6.38 -9.64
C LYS A 290 -6.02 -6.52 -8.22
N VAL A 291 -7.34 -6.55 -8.06
CA VAL A 291 -8.02 -6.75 -6.77
C VAL A 291 -8.64 -8.14 -6.73
N TRP A 292 -8.26 -8.96 -5.73
CA TRP A 292 -8.77 -10.33 -5.56
C TRP A 292 -9.66 -10.51 -4.32
N ASN A 293 -9.59 -9.59 -3.36
CA ASN A 293 -10.43 -9.63 -2.18
C ASN A 293 -10.82 -8.22 -1.75
N VAL A 294 -12.10 -8.01 -1.44
CA VAL A 294 -12.61 -6.79 -0.84
C VAL A 294 -13.55 -7.22 0.28
N ALA A 295 -13.19 -7.07 1.55
CA ALA A 295 -14.01 -7.61 2.63
C ALA A 295 -14.06 -6.67 3.84
N TYR A 296 -15.18 -6.69 4.53
CA TYR A 296 -15.22 -6.20 5.90
C TYR A 296 -14.49 -7.18 6.83
N VAL A 297 -13.80 -6.65 7.82
CA VAL A 297 -13.07 -7.41 8.83
C VAL A 297 -13.09 -6.66 10.16
N LYS A 298 -12.91 -7.37 11.26
CA LYS A 298 -12.60 -6.78 12.56
C LYS A 298 -11.09 -6.70 12.72
N ILE A 299 -10.56 -5.49 12.90
CA ILE A 299 -9.13 -5.30 13.15
C ILE A 299 -8.98 -4.46 14.42
N ASP A 300 -8.60 -5.11 15.53
CA ASP A 300 -8.46 -4.44 16.83
C ASP A 300 -7.18 -3.57 16.90
N GLN A 301 -6.11 -3.95 16.19
CA GLN A 301 -4.78 -3.34 16.30
C GLN A 301 -4.41 -2.38 15.14
N ARG A 302 -5.38 -1.80 14.41
CA ARG A 302 -5.09 -0.77 13.39
C ARG A 302 -6.14 0.34 13.40
N ASP A 303 -5.70 1.59 13.47
CA ASP A 303 -6.54 2.80 13.51
C ASP A 303 -6.99 3.20 12.11
N TRP A 304 -6.90 2.32 11.13
CA TRP A 304 -7.19 2.71 9.76
C TRP A 304 -7.85 1.54 9.03
N ALA A 305 -9.01 1.80 8.44
CA ALA A 305 -9.68 0.94 7.46
C ALA A 305 -9.31 1.37 6.04
N THR A 306 -9.32 0.41 5.11
CA THR A 306 -8.83 0.46 3.73
C THR A 306 -7.30 0.51 3.62
N ARG A 307 -6.73 -0.69 3.50
CA ARG A 307 -5.34 -0.92 3.07
C ARG A 307 -5.36 -1.97 2.00
N THR A 308 -5.16 -1.55 0.75
CA THR A 308 -4.87 -2.50 -0.32
C THR A 308 -3.51 -3.14 -0.06
N ARG A 309 -3.46 -4.44 0.21
CA ARG A 309 -2.21 -5.19 0.32
C ARG A 309 -1.94 -5.92 -0.97
N VAL A 310 -0.98 -5.46 -1.74
CA VAL A 310 -0.38 -6.28 -2.81
C VAL A 310 0.26 -7.48 -2.13
N LEU A 311 -0.17 -8.69 -2.50
CA LEU A 311 0.46 -9.90 -2.00
C LEU A 311 1.87 -10.04 -2.60
N SER A 312 2.77 -10.73 -1.89
CA SER A 312 4.11 -11.03 -2.38
C SER A 312 4.09 -11.78 -3.71
N GLU A 313 5.19 -11.72 -4.46
CA GLU A 313 5.31 -12.38 -5.77
C GLU A 313 5.11 -13.90 -5.71
N GLU A 314 5.50 -14.52 -4.60
CA GLU A 314 5.28 -15.95 -4.32
C GLU A 314 3.79 -16.30 -4.26
N LYS A 315 2.94 -15.32 -3.99
CA LYS A 315 1.47 -15.43 -3.98
C LYS A 315 0.84 -14.91 -5.27
N ALA A 316 1.65 -14.62 -6.29
CA ALA A 316 1.14 -14.31 -7.61
C ALA A 316 0.35 -15.51 -8.14
N VAL A 317 -0.77 -15.21 -8.79
CA VAL A 317 -1.67 -16.22 -9.36
C VAL A 317 -1.73 -16.05 -10.87
N VAL A 318 -1.86 -17.17 -11.57
CA VAL A 318 -2.11 -17.20 -13.01
C VAL A 318 -3.62 -17.23 -13.22
N VAL A 319 -4.13 -16.25 -13.96
CA VAL A 319 -5.58 -16.05 -14.10
C VAL A 319 -6.00 -15.84 -15.55
N GLY A 320 -7.23 -16.27 -15.82
CA GLY A 320 -7.88 -16.15 -17.12
C GLY A 320 -7.23 -16.97 -18.22
N LYS A 321 -7.85 -16.91 -19.41
CA LYS A 321 -7.39 -17.67 -20.59
C LYS A 321 -6.05 -17.21 -21.16
N ARG A 322 -5.64 -15.97 -20.85
CA ARG A 322 -4.35 -15.40 -21.27
C ARG A 322 -3.21 -15.75 -20.31
N GLU A 323 -3.48 -16.56 -19.29
CA GLU A 323 -2.52 -16.99 -18.28
C GLU A 323 -1.77 -15.80 -17.66
N ARG A 324 -2.51 -14.72 -17.37
CA ARG A 324 -1.91 -13.51 -16.86
C ARG A 324 -1.42 -13.76 -15.44
N ARG A 325 -0.13 -13.57 -15.19
CA ARG A 325 0.42 -13.58 -13.84
C ARG A 325 0.11 -12.25 -13.16
N ILE A 326 -0.60 -12.29 -12.04
CA ILE A 326 -1.00 -11.11 -11.28
C ILE A 326 -0.58 -11.28 -9.83
N GLN A 327 -0.01 -10.24 -9.23
CA GLN A 327 0.15 -10.10 -7.78
C GLN A 327 -1.13 -9.47 -7.23
N PRO A 328 -2.03 -10.28 -6.66
CA PRO A 328 -3.36 -9.79 -6.34
C PRO A 328 -3.34 -8.91 -5.09
N ALA A 329 -4.28 -7.98 -4.99
CA ALA A 329 -4.36 -7.06 -3.87
C ALA A 329 -5.66 -7.20 -3.04
N ALA A 330 -5.54 -7.25 -1.71
CA ALA A 330 -6.68 -7.36 -0.80
C ALA A 330 -7.05 -6.01 -0.19
N ILE A 331 -8.31 -5.59 -0.28
CA ILE A 331 -8.87 -4.39 0.33
C ILE A 331 -9.67 -4.83 1.56
N LEU A 332 -9.23 -4.38 2.73
CA LEU A 332 -9.86 -4.76 4.01
C LEU A 332 -10.49 -3.52 4.65
N VAL A 333 -11.80 -3.58 4.89
CA VAL A 333 -12.60 -2.51 5.50
C VAL A 333 -12.82 -2.85 6.97
N ASN A 334 -12.26 -2.07 7.90
CA ASN A 334 -12.42 -2.33 9.33
C ASN A 334 -13.81 -1.90 9.80
N VAL A 335 -14.64 -2.84 10.23
CA VAL A 335 -16.05 -2.63 10.59
C VAL A 335 -16.25 -1.50 11.60
N HIS A 336 -15.42 -1.42 12.65
CA HIS A 336 -15.64 -0.53 13.78
C HIS A 336 -14.96 0.84 13.65
N ARG A 337 -14.23 1.10 12.56
CA ARG A 337 -13.37 2.28 12.46
C ARG A 337 -14.14 3.54 12.03
N PRO A 338 -14.10 4.65 12.77
CA PRO A 338 -14.50 5.97 12.28
C PRO A 338 -13.34 6.70 11.58
N ALA A 339 -13.61 7.56 10.60
CA ALA A 339 -12.59 8.45 10.05
C ALA A 339 -12.43 9.69 10.95
N ALA A 340 -11.20 10.15 11.17
CA ALA A 340 -10.92 11.41 11.86
C ALA A 340 -11.06 12.60 10.90
N ALA A 341 -11.19 13.84 11.40
CA ALA A 341 -11.48 15.01 10.57
C ALA A 341 -10.40 15.31 9.49
N ASP A 342 -9.16 14.90 9.75
CA ASP A 342 -8.00 15.03 8.86
C ASP A 342 -7.83 13.84 7.90
N ASP A 343 -8.66 12.81 8.02
CA ASP A 343 -8.63 11.62 7.17
C ASP A 343 -9.17 11.95 5.77
N PRO A 344 -8.50 11.52 4.68
CA PRO A 344 -9.00 11.72 3.32
C PRO A 344 -10.41 11.13 3.09
N PHE A 345 -10.83 10.15 3.88
CA PHE A 345 -12.16 9.54 3.82
C PHE A 345 -13.18 10.23 4.73
N TYR A 346 -12.79 11.23 5.55
CA TYR A 346 -13.71 11.92 6.46
C TYR A 346 -14.90 12.54 5.72
N ARG A 347 -14.65 13.12 4.56
CA ARG A 347 -15.71 13.73 3.74
C ARG A 347 -16.81 12.73 3.40
N GLU A 348 -16.45 11.48 3.13
CA GLU A 348 -17.39 10.43 2.72
C GLU A 348 -18.05 9.76 3.93
N THR A 349 -17.35 9.68 5.05
CA THR A 349 -17.80 8.94 6.24
C THR A 349 -18.47 9.83 7.29
N GLN A 350 -18.14 11.11 7.34
CA GLN A 350 -18.62 12.09 8.32
C GLN A 350 -18.48 11.60 9.78
N GLY A 351 -17.39 10.88 10.07
CA GLY A 351 -17.11 10.32 11.39
C GLY A 351 -17.87 9.03 11.75
N LEU A 352 -18.69 8.49 10.84
CA LEU A 352 -19.37 7.21 11.05
C LEU A 352 -18.37 6.03 11.04
N PRO A 353 -18.62 4.97 11.83
CA PRO A 353 -17.93 3.70 11.65
C PRO A 353 -18.11 3.19 10.21
N MET A 354 -17.08 2.57 9.63
CA MET A 354 -17.16 2.05 8.26
C MET A 354 -18.33 1.05 8.09
N GLY A 355 -18.59 0.23 9.10
CA GLY A 355 -19.73 -0.70 9.10
C GLY A 355 -21.10 -0.01 9.06
N ALA A 356 -21.18 1.29 9.36
CA ALA A 356 -22.39 2.10 9.32
C ALA A 356 -22.55 2.87 8.00
N LEU A 357 -21.62 2.75 7.06
CA LEU A 357 -21.70 3.44 5.78
C LEU A 357 -22.78 2.83 4.89
N SER A 358 -23.42 3.68 4.09
CA SER A 358 -24.25 3.24 2.97
C SER A 358 -23.38 2.60 1.89
N ALA A 359 -24.00 1.84 0.99
CA ALA A 359 -23.27 1.28 -0.15
C ALA A 359 -22.67 2.37 -1.07
N ASP A 360 -23.27 3.57 -1.14
CA ASP A 360 -22.72 4.69 -1.90
C ASP A 360 -21.45 5.23 -1.25
N GLN A 361 -21.50 5.52 0.06
CA GLN A 361 -20.34 6.01 0.80
C GLN A 361 -19.20 4.98 0.76
N LEU A 362 -19.53 3.70 0.93
CA LEU A 362 -18.57 2.61 0.85
C LEU A 362 -17.93 2.47 -0.54
N ALA A 363 -18.70 2.67 -1.61
CA ALA A 363 -18.17 2.66 -2.98
C ALA A 363 -17.10 3.74 -3.18
N HIS A 364 -17.35 4.95 -2.69
CA HIS A 364 -16.39 6.06 -2.76
C HIS A 364 -15.13 5.75 -1.93
N VAL A 365 -15.27 5.24 -0.71
CA VAL A 365 -14.14 4.85 0.14
C VAL A 365 -13.28 3.77 -0.54
N ILE A 366 -13.90 2.71 -1.09
CA ILE A 366 -13.18 1.65 -1.81
C ILE A 366 -12.49 2.19 -3.07
N ALA A 367 -13.17 3.03 -3.85
CA ALA A 367 -12.60 3.58 -5.07
C ALA A 367 -11.41 4.50 -4.79
N LEU A 368 -11.52 5.37 -3.77
CA LEU A 368 -10.43 6.24 -3.32
C LEU A 368 -9.25 5.41 -2.81
N GLU A 369 -9.50 4.36 -2.04
CA GLU A 369 -8.45 3.45 -1.60
C GLU A 369 -7.73 2.80 -2.79
N ILE A 370 -8.48 2.34 -3.79
CA ILE A 370 -7.88 1.75 -4.98
C ILE A 370 -7.05 2.79 -5.74
N HIS A 371 -7.59 4.00 -5.86
CA HIS A 371 -6.99 5.09 -6.63
C HIS A 371 -5.64 5.53 -6.02
N HIS A 372 -5.57 5.66 -4.70
CA HIS A 372 -4.39 6.14 -3.99
C HIS A 372 -3.40 5.01 -3.68
N ASN A 373 -3.85 3.87 -3.14
CA ASN A 373 -2.96 2.97 -2.40
C ASN A 373 -2.44 1.73 -3.17
N ILE A 374 -3.09 1.24 -4.24
CA ILE A 374 -2.64 -0.01 -4.91
C ILE A 374 -1.24 0.15 -5.51
N GLN A 375 -0.96 1.29 -6.13
CA GLN A 375 0.35 1.56 -6.72
C GLN A 375 1.33 2.10 -5.71
N GLU A 376 0.93 3.03 -4.83
CA GLU A 376 1.85 3.58 -3.82
C GLU A 376 2.44 2.52 -2.91
N LYS A 377 1.70 1.47 -2.52
CA LYS A 377 2.28 0.38 -1.70
C LYS A 377 3.17 -0.58 -2.47
N SER A 378 2.85 -0.83 -3.74
CA SER A 378 3.78 -1.52 -4.66
C SER A 378 5.07 -0.71 -4.85
N LEU A 379 4.97 0.62 -4.78
CA LEU A 379 6.08 1.55 -4.95
C LEU A 379 6.80 1.84 -3.62
N SER A 380 6.15 1.70 -2.46
CA SER A 380 6.70 2.07 -1.14
C SER A 380 7.74 1.08 -0.58
N GLY A 381 8.06 0.00 -1.30
CA GLY A 381 9.05 -1.01 -0.87
C GLY A 381 8.65 -1.83 0.37
N HIS A 382 7.60 -1.45 1.10
CA HIS A 382 7.14 -2.16 2.29
C HIS A 382 6.71 -3.61 2.00
N THR A 383 6.22 -3.89 0.79
CA THR A 383 5.80 -5.23 0.36
C THR A 383 7.00 -6.18 0.19
N ALA A 384 8.11 -5.69 -0.39
CA ALA A 384 9.34 -6.46 -0.60
C ALA A 384 10.02 -6.78 0.74
N GLN A 385 10.12 -5.80 1.64
CA GLN A 385 10.71 -6.01 2.97
C GLN A 385 9.88 -6.96 3.86
N ASP A 386 8.55 -6.93 3.73
CA ASP A 386 7.66 -7.80 4.52
C ASP A 386 7.80 -9.29 4.16
N ALA A 387 8.17 -9.61 2.91
CA ALA A 387 8.46 -10.98 2.48
C ALA A 387 9.81 -11.47 3.03
N LEU A 388 10.82 -10.60 3.06
CA LEU A 388 12.19 -10.94 3.48
C LEU A 388 12.35 -10.99 5.01
N THR A 389 11.59 -10.17 5.75
CA THR A 389 11.70 -10.06 7.21
C THR A 389 10.62 -10.80 7.98
N ALA A 390 9.76 -11.54 7.28
CA ALA A 390 8.84 -12.46 7.93
C ALA A 390 9.65 -13.56 8.66
N PRO A 391 9.41 -13.80 9.96
CA PRO A 391 9.93 -14.99 10.61
C PRO A 391 9.44 -16.21 9.84
N ARG A 392 10.35 -17.10 9.43
CA ARG A 392 10.00 -18.37 8.81
C ARG A 392 9.38 -19.33 9.81
#